data_AF-A0A2S0UIS7-F1
#
_entry.id   AF-A0A2S0UIS7-F1
#
_cell.length_a   1.000
_cell.length_b   1.000
_cell.length_c   1.000
_cell.angle_alpha   90.00
_cell.angle_beta   90.00
_cell.angle_gamma   90.00
#
_symmetry.space_group_name_H-M   'P 1'
#
loop_
_entity.id
_entity.type
_entity.pdbx_description
1 polymer ?
#
loop_
_entity_poly.entity_id
_entity_poly.type
_entity_poly.pdbx_seq_one_letter_code
_entity_poly.pdbx_strand_id
1 'polypeptide(L)'
;MVILTNCTVTFGSGSQMINSVIATTSTEVKSITGASNVTLGNVDACAAEGGAQLLTLGGISFSSGLSVYGVQLLAAGDIGFSASGTGVQGVSLVSGGTISGTSGMTMTYCNGAGMEQNFRMSYARLVM
;
A
#
# COMPACT_ATOMS: atom_id res chain seq x y z
N MET A 1 -4.54 -4.72 13.99
CA MET A 1 -3.23 -5.27 14.48
C MET A 1 -2.10 -4.37 14.00
N VAL A 2 -1.02 -4.18 14.77
CA VAL A 2 0.12 -3.36 14.37
C VAL A 2 1.42 -4.16 14.47
N ILE A 3 2.23 -4.16 13.41
CA ILE A 3 3.57 -4.74 13.38
C ILE A 3 4.58 -3.64 13.06
N LEU A 4 5.58 -3.48 13.93
CA LEU A 4 6.73 -2.59 13.70
C LEU A 4 7.99 -3.44 13.65
N THR A 5 8.79 -3.28 12.60
CA THR A 5 10.05 -4.01 12.44
C THR A 5 11.13 -3.12 11.82
N ASN A 6 12.39 -3.54 11.86
CA ASN A 6 13.49 -2.96 11.09
C ASN A 6 13.91 -3.87 9.92
N CYS A 7 13.25 -5.01 9.74
CA CYS A 7 13.52 -5.95 8.66
C CYS A 7 12.74 -5.60 7.40
N THR A 8 13.20 -6.11 6.26
CA THR A 8 12.41 -6.13 5.03
C THR A 8 11.19 -7.03 5.22
N VAL A 9 10.01 -6.55 4.81
CA VAL A 9 8.77 -7.31 4.87
C VAL A 9 8.46 -7.88 3.49
N THR A 10 8.17 -9.19 3.44
CA THR A 10 7.82 -9.87 2.19
C THR A 10 6.48 -10.57 2.34
N PHE A 11 5.54 -10.23 1.47
CA PHE A 11 4.28 -10.93 1.31
C PHE A 11 4.46 -12.10 0.34
N GLY A 12 4.19 -13.32 0.82
CA GLY A 12 4.14 -14.50 -0.03
C GLY A 12 2.93 -14.49 -0.98
N SER A 13 2.93 -15.39 -1.96
CA SER A 13 1.84 -15.45 -2.95
C SER A 13 0.49 -15.75 -2.29
N GLY A 14 -0.55 -15.00 -2.66
CA GLY A 14 -1.89 -15.17 -2.08
C GLY A 14 -2.04 -14.64 -0.64
N SER A 15 -1.05 -13.93 -0.11
CA SER A 15 -1.14 -13.33 1.22
C SER A 15 -2.21 -12.25 1.27
N GLN A 16 -2.94 -12.20 2.39
CA GLN A 16 -3.97 -11.20 2.63
C GLN A 16 -3.65 -10.44 3.92
N MET A 17 -3.77 -9.12 3.86
CA MET A 17 -3.57 -8.23 4.99
C MET A 17 -4.82 -7.37 5.17
N ILE A 18 -5.57 -7.60 6.25
CA ILE A 18 -6.84 -6.91 6.53
C ILE A 18 -6.76 -6.28 7.92
N ASN A 19 -7.31 -5.08 8.09
CA ASN A 19 -7.41 -4.36 9.36
C ASN A 19 -6.09 -4.36 10.17
N SER A 20 -5.01 -4.00 9.48
CA SER A 20 -3.67 -4.06 10.04
C SER A 20 -2.75 -2.97 9.52
N VAL A 21 -1.78 -2.62 10.36
CA VAL A 21 -0.71 -1.68 10.07
C VAL A 21 0.60 -2.47 10.11
N ILE A 22 1.38 -2.36 9.04
CA ILE A 22 2.77 -2.85 9.02
C ILE A 22 3.66 -1.65 8.75
N ALA A 23 4.57 -1.40 9.69
CA ALA A 23 5.59 -0.37 9.58
C ALA A 23 6.97 -1.02 9.62
N THR A 24 7.85 -0.61 8.70
CA THR A 24 9.26 -0.99 8.73
C THR A 24 10.19 0.21 8.68
N THR A 25 11.24 0.19 9.49
CA THR A 25 12.31 1.20 9.46
C THR A 25 13.45 0.83 8.51
N SER A 26 13.34 -0.26 7.77
CA SER A 26 14.32 -0.61 6.73
C SER A 26 14.32 0.45 5.62
N THR A 27 15.50 0.95 5.27
CA THR A 27 15.74 1.96 4.22
C THR A 27 16.05 1.34 2.86
N GLU A 28 15.89 0.02 2.73
CA GLU A 28 16.16 -0.69 1.49
C GLU A 28 15.21 -0.26 0.36
N VAL A 29 15.69 -0.28 -0.89
CA VAL A 29 14.85 0.03 -2.07
C VAL A 29 13.63 -0.91 -2.15
N LYS A 30 13.79 -2.14 -1.65
CA LYS A 30 12.74 -3.16 -1.57
C LYS A 30 12.42 -3.52 -0.11
N SER A 31 12.10 -2.50 0.67
CA SER A 31 11.81 -2.64 2.10
C SER A 31 10.49 -3.38 2.36
N ILE A 32 9.48 -3.14 1.52
CA ILE A 32 8.25 -3.94 1.49
C ILE A 32 8.10 -4.53 0.09
N THR A 33 7.94 -5.86 0.01
CA THR A 33 7.73 -6.55 -1.25
C THR A 33 6.55 -7.51 -1.20
N GLY A 34 5.95 -7.78 -2.35
CA GLY A 34 4.95 -8.82 -2.49
C GLY A 34 5.11 -9.65 -3.76
N ALA A 35 4.90 -10.96 -3.58
CA ALA A 35 4.75 -11.91 -4.66
C ALA A 35 3.40 -11.75 -5.37
N SER A 36 3.02 -12.73 -6.20
CA SER A 36 1.78 -12.66 -6.99
C SER A 36 0.52 -12.76 -6.13
N ASN A 37 -0.52 -12.02 -6.53
CA ASN A 37 -1.88 -12.10 -5.94
C ASN A 37 -1.94 -11.71 -4.46
N VAL A 38 -1.24 -10.65 -4.08
CA VAL A 38 -1.33 -10.07 -2.73
C VAL A 38 -2.59 -9.22 -2.64
N THR A 39 -3.39 -9.43 -1.59
CA THR A 39 -4.56 -8.61 -1.30
C THR A 39 -4.31 -7.79 -0.04
N LEU A 40 -4.48 -6.49 -0.16
CA LEU A 40 -4.39 -5.55 0.96
C LEU A 40 -5.77 -4.92 1.16
N GLY A 41 -6.26 -4.99 2.40
CA GLY A 41 -7.60 -4.56 2.78
C GLY A 41 -8.70 -5.55 2.38
N ASN A 42 -9.92 -5.23 2.81
CA ASN A 42 -11.10 -6.07 2.63
C ASN A 42 -11.95 -5.63 1.43
N VAL A 43 -12.58 -6.59 0.74
CA VAL A 43 -13.49 -6.30 -0.38
C VAL A 43 -14.90 -6.03 0.18
N ASP A 44 -15.13 -4.80 0.63
CA ASP A 44 -16.34 -4.42 1.38
C ASP A 44 -17.11 -3.26 0.76
N ALA A 45 -16.88 -3.00 -0.53
CA ALA A 45 -17.49 -1.89 -1.26
C ALA A 45 -17.23 -0.51 -0.61
N CYS A 46 -15.97 -0.30 -0.20
CA CYS A 46 -15.50 0.94 0.43
C CYS A 46 -16.12 1.20 1.80
N ALA A 47 -16.29 0.15 2.61
CA ALA A 47 -16.67 0.33 4.01
C ALA A 47 -15.52 1.03 4.75
N ALA A 48 -15.86 1.78 5.81
CA ALA A 48 -14.90 2.56 6.59
C ALA A 48 -13.87 1.71 7.37
N GLU A 49 -14.12 0.40 7.49
CA GLU A 49 -13.35 -0.54 8.29
C GLU A 49 -12.86 -1.69 7.42
N GLY A 50 -11.65 -2.18 7.65
CA GLY A 50 -11.08 -3.29 6.87
C GLY A 50 -9.90 -2.90 5.99
N GLY A 51 -9.54 -1.62 5.97
CA GLY A 51 -8.34 -1.10 5.32
C GLY A 51 -7.04 -1.66 5.90
N ALA A 52 -5.94 -1.39 5.20
CA ALA A 52 -4.61 -1.76 5.64
C ALA A 52 -3.62 -0.61 5.39
N GLN A 53 -2.63 -0.47 6.26
CA GLN A 53 -1.63 0.59 6.15
C GLN A 53 -0.23 0.00 6.13
N LEU A 54 0.56 0.43 5.15
CA LEU A 54 1.95 0.04 4.98
C LEU A 54 2.83 1.28 5.03
N LEU A 55 3.78 1.28 5.96
CA LEU A 55 4.70 2.39 6.18
C LEU A 55 6.14 1.89 6.07
N THR A 56 6.97 2.58 5.29
CA THR A 56 8.39 2.26 5.19
C THR A 56 9.27 3.48 5.01
N LEU A 57 10.48 3.44 5.60
CA LEU A 57 11.56 4.39 5.32
C LEU A 57 12.33 4.06 4.03
N GLY A 58 12.06 2.91 3.41
CA GLY A 58 12.63 2.49 2.14
C GLY A 58 11.59 2.58 1.01
N GLY A 59 11.71 1.70 0.03
CA GLY A 59 10.76 1.57 -1.08
C GLY A 59 9.78 0.40 -0.94
N ILE A 60 8.73 0.45 -1.74
CA ILE A 60 7.67 -0.57 -1.85
C ILE A 60 7.68 -1.14 -3.27
N SER A 61 7.67 -2.47 -3.40
CA SER A 61 7.70 -3.14 -4.71
C SER A 61 6.75 -4.34 -4.76
N PHE A 62 5.66 -4.23 -5.55
CA PHE A 62 4.73 -5.34 -5.82
C PHE A 62 4.86 -5.84 -7.26
N SER A 63 5.15 -7.13 -7.41
CA SER A 63 5.58 -7.71 -8.69
C SER A 63 4.44 -8.05 -9.66
N SER A 64 3.27 -8.48 -9.16
CA SER A 64 2.10 -8.83 -9.99
C SER A 64 0.83 -9.05 -9.16
N GLY A 65 -0.34 -8.73 -9.74
CA GLY A 65 -1.65 -9.13 -9.16
C GLY A 65 -1.98 -8.49 -7.81
N LEU A 66 -1.46 -7.29 -7.53
CA LEU A 66 -1.80 -6.56 -6.32
C LEU A 66 -3.27 -6.11 -6.36
N SER A 67 -4.05 -6.48 -5.36
CA SER A 67 -5.40 -5.95 -5.13
C SER A 67 -5.40 -5.13 -3.84
N VAL A 68 -5.91 -3.90 -3.89
CA VAL A 68 -5.93 -2.97 -2.76
C VAL A 68 -7.32 -2.38 -2.55
N TYR A 69 -7.79 -2.41 -1.29
CA TYR A 69 -9.11 -1.96 -0.89
C TYR A 69 -9.02 -1.15 0.40
N GLY A 70 -9.23 0.17 0.35
CA GLY A 70 -9.13 1.02 1.54
C GLY A 70 -7.71 1.11 2.11
N VAL A 71 -6.69 1.15 1.24
CA VAL A 71 -5.28 0.95 1.64
C VAL A 71 -4.45 2.22 1.53
N GLN A 72 -3.58 2.43 2.51
CA GLN A 72 -2.56 3.46 2.46
C GLN A 72 -1.16 2.88 2.33
N LEU A 73 -0.43 3.29 1.29
CA LEU A 73 0.99 2.98 1.11
C LEU A 73 1.81 4.26 1.32
N LEU A 74 2.64 4.30 2.36
CA LEU A 74 3.57 5.38 2.68
C LEU A 74 5.00 4.86 2.56
N ALA A 75 5.77 5.41 1.63
CA ALA A 75 7.17 5.10 1.44
C ALA A 75 8.00 6.38 1.42
N ALA A 76 9.13 6.40 2.12
CA ALA A 76 10.10 7.48 1.94
C ALA A 76 10.87 7.34 0.61
N GLY A 77 11.01 6.11 0.10
CA GLY A 77 11.54 5.82 -1.24
C GLY A 77 10.45 5.59 -2.29
N ASP A 78 10.83 4.93 -3.38
CA ASP A 78 9.96 4.67 -4.52
C ASP A 78 8.83 3.67 -4.21
N ILE A 79 7.69 3.84 -4.88
CA ILE A 79 6.57 2.87 -4.86
C ILE A 79 6.41 2.32 -6.28
N GLY A 80 6.75 1.06 -6.47
CA GLY A 80 6.57 0.32 -7.72
C GLY A 80 5.53 -0.77 -7.57
N PHE A 81 4.55 -0.84 -8.48
CA PHE A 81 3.58 -1.92 -8.49
C PHE A 81 3.16 -2.29 -9.90
N SER A 82 3.12 -3.59 -10.16
CA SER A 82 2.48 -4.13 -11.34
C SER A 82 1.19 -4.80 -10.89
N ALA A 83 0.04 -4.17 -11.16
CA ALA A 83 -1.25 -4.80 -10.91
C ALA A 83 -1.93 -5.09 -12.24
N SER A 84 -2.43 -6.32 -12.36
CA SER A 84 -3.19 -6.79 -13.50
C SER A 84 -4.60 -7.08 -13.01
N GLY A 85 -5.56 -6.21 -13.32
CA GLY A 85 -6.99 -6.47 -13.07
C GLY A 85 -7.77 -5.36 -12.35
N THR A 86 -9.08 -5.58 -12.28
CA THR A 86 -10.05 -4.85 -11.47
C THR A 86 -9.87 -5.23 -10.01
N GLY A 87 -9.36 -4.34 -9.17
CA GLY A 87 -9.14 -4.66 -7.76
C GLY A 87 -8.48 -3.55 -6.95
N VAL A 88 -8.62 -2.30 -7.42
CA VAL A 88 -8.12 -1.11 -6.73
C VAL A 88 -9.32 -0.24 -6.38
N GLN A 89 -9.70 -0.21 -5.11
CA GLN A 89 -10.81 0.61 -4.60
C GLN A 89 -10.33 1.40 -3.39
N GLY A 90 -10.26 2.73 -3.50
CA GLY A 90 -9.77 3.56 -2.40
C GLY A 90 -8.31 3.22 -2.04
N VAL A 91 -7.36 3.87 -2.71
CA VAL A 91 -5.94 3.75 -2.37
C VAL A 91 -5.32 5.12 -2.23
N SER A 92 -4.44 5.27 -1.25
CA SER A 92 -3.65 6.47 -1.04
C SER A 92 -2.18 6.07 -1.10
N LEU A 93 -1.48 6.58 -2.12
CA LEU A 93 -0.07 6.33 -2.36
C LEU A 93 0.72 7.60 -2.07
N VAL A 94 1.63 7.54 -1.11
CA VAL A 94 2.51 8.65 -0.75
C VAL A 94 3.94 8.15 -0.81
N SER A 95 4.71 8.69 -1.76
CA SER A 95 6.12 8.35 -1.97
C SER A 95 6.98 9.61 -1.81
N GLY A 96 8.14 9.47 -1.16
CA GLY A 96 9.19 10.49 -1.19
C GLY A 96 10.02 10.46 -2.49
N GLY A 97 9.83 9.46 -3.33
CA GLY A 97 10.47 9.29 -4.64
C GLY A 97 9.45 9.18 -5.78
N THR A 98 9.62 8.18 -6.64
CA THR A 98 8.78 7.93 -7.81
C THR A 98 7.70 6.90 -7.51
N ILE A 99 6.47 7.18 -7.96
CA ILE A 99 5.39 6.19 -8.02
C ILE A 99 5.31 5.66 -9.46
N SER A 100 5.57 4.36 -9.64
CA SER A 100 5.48 3.69 -10.95
C SER A 100 4.48 2.53 -10.91
N GLY A 101 3.57 2.55 -11.88
CA GLY A 101 2.52 1.54 -12.05
C GLY A 101 2.51 1.00 -13.48
N THR A 102 2.09 -0.25 -13.68
CA THR A 102 1.85 -0.79 -15.02
C THR A 102 0.44 -0.44 -15.53
N SER A 103 0.25 -0.48 -16.85
CA SER A 103 -1.04 -0.26 -17.52
C SER A 103 -2.01 -1.42 -17.29
N GLY A 104 -3.32 -1.14 -17.20
CA GLY A 104 -4.38 -2.16 -17.02
C GLY A 104 -5.04 -2.16 -15.64
N MET A 105 -4.77 -1.16 -14.82
CA MET A 105 -5.42 -0.96 -13.53
C MET A 105 -6.69 -0.13 -13.67
N THR A 106 -7.79 -0.57 -13.05
CA THR A 106 -8.97 0.26 -12.84
C THR A 106 -8.96 0.75 -11.39
N MET A 107 -8.71 2.05 -11.20
CA MET A 107 -8.76 2.69 -9.88
C MET A 107 -10.16 3.27 -9.67
N THR A 108 -10.88 2.75 -8.68
CA THR A 108 -12.24 3.21 -8.37
C THR A 108 -12.22 4.19 -7.20
N TYR A 109 -12.92 5.31 -7.37
CA TYR A 109 -13.15 6.28 -6.31
C TYR A 109 -14.29 5.82 -5.40
N CYS A 110 -14.04 5.82 -4.10
CA CYS A 110 -14.97 5.37 -3.06
C CYS A 110 -15.91 6.49 -2.55
N ASN A 111 -16.20 7.52 -3.35
CA ASN A 111 -17.06 8.65 -2.95
C ASN A 111 -16.64 9.34 -1.64
N GLY A 112 -15.35 9.28 -1.30
CA GLY A 112 -14.78 9.90 -0.09
C GLY A 112 -14.83 9.03 1.17
N ALA A 113 -15.34 7.80 1.08
CA ALA A 113 -15.38 6.82 2.17
C ALA A 113 -14.29 5.74 2.04
N GLY A 114 -14.08 4.94 3.09
CA GLY A 114 -13.22 3.76 3.09
C GLY A 114 -11.72 4.04 3.27
N MET A 115 -11.36 5.27 3.63
CA MET A 115 -9.98 5.75 3.80
C MET A 115 -9.80 6.57 5.09
N GLU A 116 -10.75 6.42 6.03
CA GLU A 116 -10.81 7.17 7.28
C GLU A 116 -9.65 6.82 8.22
N GLN A 117 -9.12 5.58 8.11
CA GLN A 117 -8.02 5.06 8.92
C GLN A 117 -6.63 5.49 8.44
N ASN A 118 -6.55 6.32 7.40
CA ASN A 118 -5.27 6.78 6.88
C ASN A 118 -4.51 7.64 7.89
N PHE A 119 -3.20 7.43 7.94
CA PHE A 119 -2.27 8.38 8.53
C PHE A 119 -2.31 9.67 7.72
N ARG A 120 -2.88 10.72 8.32
CA ARG A 120 -2.91 12.06 7.76
C ARG A 120 -1.71 12.83 8.28
N MET A 121 -0.85 13.29 7.37
CA MET A 121 0.17 14.28 7.71
C MET A 121 -0.40 15.66 7.47
N SER A 122 -0.19 16.59 8.41
CA SER A 122 -0.62 17.98 8.27
C SER A 122 0.13 18.70 7.13
N TYR A 123 1.32 18.24 6.78
CA TYR A 123 2.09 18.70 5.63
C TYR A 123 3.09 17.61 5.19
N ALA A 124 3.29 17.47 3.88
CA ALA A 124 4.40 16.74 3.30
C ALA A 124 5.37 17.77 2.70
N ARG A 125 6.63 17.78 3.13
CA ARG A 125 7.65 18.69 2.57
C ARG A 125 8.57 17.90 1.65
N LEU A 126 8.57 18.25 0.36
CA LEU A 126 9.67 17.87 -0.54
C LEU A 126 10.93 18.63 -0.10
N VAL A 127 11.98 17.90 0.24
CA VAL A 127 13.33 18.44 0.44
C VAL A 127 14.25 17.72 -0.53
N MET A 128 14.95 18.51 -1.35
CA MET A 128 16.08 18.06 -2.19
C MET A 128 17.31 17.80 -1.34
#